data_AF-A0A2I0QJK1-F1
#
_entry.id   AF-A0A2I0QJK1-F1
#
_cell.length_a   1.000
_cell.length_b   1.000
_cell.length_c   1.000
_cell.angle_alpha   90.00
_cell.angle_beta   90.00
_cell.angle_gamma   90.00
#
_symmetry.space_group_name_H-M   'P 1'
#
loop_
_entity.id
_entity.type
_entity.pdbx_description
1 polymer ?
#
loop_
_entity_poly.entity_id
_entity_poly.type
_entity_poly.pdbx_seq_one_letter_code
_entity_poly.pdbx_strand_id
1 'polypeptide(L)' 'MVQTTWNASPRDKDGNPGPYEQAIIGTPLTEKGTYDGIDVVRTIRSFDPCLGCAIHVYDGKGVLRKTEEIGTTCTI' A
#
# COMPACT_ATOMS: atom_id res chain seq x y z
N MET A 1 -16.11 -8.05 -2.78
CA MET A 1 -15.38 -7.20 -1.82
C MET A 1 -14.07 -7.89 -1.53
N VAL A 2 -12.96 -7.23 -1.81
CA VAL A 2 -11.61 -7.81 -1.70
C VAL A 2 -11.07 -7.57 -0.29
N GLN A 3 -10.25 -8.50 0.23
CA GLN A 3 -9.65 -8.41 1.56
C GLN A 3 -8.85 -7.12 1.79
N THR A 4 -8.17 -6.61 0.76
CA THR A 4 -7.44 -5.35 0.82
C THR A 4 -8.32 -4.12 0.93
N THR A 5 -9.58 -4.17 0.48
CA THR A 5 -10.52 -3.04 0.66
C THR A 5 -10.83 -2.81 2.15
N TRP A 6 -10.97 -3.88 2.94
CA TRP A 6 -11.19 -3.78 4.38
C TRP A 6 -9.93 -3.34 5.13
N ASN A 7 -8.78 -3.94 4.78
CA ASN A 7 -7.53 -3.66 5.49
C ASN A 7 -6.99 -2.23 5.21
N ALA A 8 -7.22 -1.72 4.00
CA ALA A 8 -6.84 -0.37 3.57
C ALA A 8 -7.97 0.66 3.79
N SER A 9 -9.02 0.32 4.55
CA SER A 9 -10.06 1.30 4.87
C SER A 9 -9.45 2.50 5.58
N PRO A 10 -9.83 3.74 5.21
CA PRO A 10 -9.50 4.92 5.98
C PRO A 10 -10.24 4.91 7.32
N ARG A 11 -9.99 5.94 8.13
CA ARG A 11 -10.70 6.16 9.40
C ARG A 11 -12.21 6.15 9.21
N ASP A 12 -12.90 5.57 10.18
CA ASP A 12 -14.36 5.61 10.21
C ASP A 12 -14.89 7.01 10.57
N LYS A 13 -16.23 7.15 10.55
CA LYS A 13 -16.92 8.41 10.91
C LYS A 13 -16.64 8.90 12.32
N ASP A 14 -16.24 8.01 13.22
CA ASP A 14 -15.97 8.28 14.63
C ASP A 14 -14.45 8.51 14.86
N GLY A 15 -13.65 8.46 13.79
CA GLY A 15 -12.20 8.71 13.78
C GLY A 15 -11.34 7.49 14.11
N ASN A 16 -11.93 6.29 14.23
CA ASN A 16 -11.17 5.09 14.54
C ASN A 16 -10.30 4.69 13.33
N PRO A 17 -9.00 4.43 13.56
CA PRO A 17 -8.07 4.03 12.50
C PRO A 17 -8.40 2.66 11.91
N GLY A 18 -8.17 2.51 10.61
CA GLY A 18 -8.30 1.23 9.92
C GLY A 18 -7.18 0.24 10.27
N PRO A 19 -7.27 -1.04 9.85
CA PRO A 19 -6.31 -2.08 10.24
C PRO A 19 -4.85 -1.74 9.88
N TYR A 20 -4.59 -1.14 8.72
CA TYR A 20 -3.23 -0.67 8.37
C TYR A 20 -2.75 0.45 9.27
N GLU A 21 -3.59 1.45 9.53
CA GLU A 21 -3.22 2.56 10.41
C GLU A 21 -2.95 2.07 11.83
N GLN A 22 -3.77 1.14 12.35
CA GLN A 22 -3.56 0.51 13.65
C GLN A 22 -2.26 -0.30 13.73
N ALA A 23 -1.94 -1.06 12.68
CA ALA A 23 -0.74 -1.90 12.66
C ALA A 23 0.56 -1.10 12.65
N ILE A 24 0.55 0.12 12.10
CA ILE A 24 1.75 0.97 12.02
C ILE A 24 1.99 1.70 13.36
N ILE A 25 0.93 2.02 14.11
CA ILE A 25 1.04 2.72 15.39
C ILE A 25 1.85 1.86 16.38
N GLY A 26 3.01 2.37 16.79
CA GLY A 26 3.89 1.71 17.76
C GLY A 26 4.94 0.77 17.14
N THR A 27 5.05 0.70 15.81
CA THR A 27 6.14 -0.04 15.16
C THR A 27 7.50 0.60 15.53
N PRO A 28 8.46 -0.15 16.10
CA PRO A 28 9.77 0.39 16.39
C PRO A 28 10.52 0.71 15.09
N LEU A 29 11.06 1.93 14.98
CA LEU A 29 11.96 2.30 13.90
C LEU A 29 13.38 1.91 14.31
N THR A 30 13.84 0.79 13.77
CA THR A 30 15.14 0.19 14.12
C THR A 30 16.29 0.75 13.28
N GLU A 31 15.99 1.31 12.11
CA GLU A 31 16.99 1.80 11.16
C GLU A 31 17.19 3.32 11.28
N LYS A 32 18.46 3.77 11.21
CA LYS A 32 18.85 5.20 11.17
C LYS A 32 19.75 5.41 9.96
N GLY A 33 19.30 6.17 8.95
CA GLY A 33 20.09 6.46 7.75
C GLY A 33 19.26 6.46 6.46
N THR A 34 19.83 5.98 5.35
CA THR A 34 19.22 6.00 4.01
C THR A 34 17.94 5.16 3.86
N TYR A 35 17.68 4.22 4.78
CA TYR A 35 16.53 3.31 4.78
C TYR A 35 15.50 3.66 5.86
N ASP A 36 15.34 4.95 6.17
CA ASP A 36 14.36 5.41 7.15
C ASP A 36 12.93 4.96 6.77
N GLY A 37 12.21 4.38 7.73
CA GLY A 37 10.83 3.93 7.55
C GLY A 37 10.62 2.56 6.89
N ILE A 38 11.65 1.74 6.65
CA ILE A 38 11.45 0.39 6.08
C ILE A 38 10.63 -0.53 6.99
N ASP A 39 10.67 -0.33 8.30
CA ASP A 39 9.89 -1.10 9.27
C ASP A 39 8.37 -0.91 9.06
N VAL A 40 7.95 0.29 8.67
CA VAL A 40 6.56 0.58 8.30
C VAL A 40 6.18 -0.19 7.02
N VAL A 41 7.08 -0.21 6.03
CA VAL A 41 6.86 -0.93 4.77
C VAL A 41 6.81 -2.44 5.01
N ARG A 42 7.62 -2.99 5.93
CA ARG A 42 7.59 -4.40 6.34
C ARG A 42 6.23 -4.75 6.94
N THR A 43 5.73 -3.92 7.87
CA THR A 43 4.41 -4.11 8.47
C THR A 43 3.30 -4.10 7.42
N ILE A 44 3.27 -3.13 6.50
CA ILE A 44 2.23 -3.05 5.47
C ILE A 44 2.32 -4.22 4.48
N ARG A 45 3.52 -4.61 4.05
CA ARG A 45 3.71 -5.74 3.13
C ARG A 45 3.34 -7.09 3.74
N SER A 46 3.33 -7.22 5.07
CA SER A 46 2.85 -8.45 5.73
C SER A 46 1.36 -8.74 5.44
N PHE A 47 0.59 -7.71 5.10
CA PHE A 47 -0.83 -7.84 4.75
C PHE A 47 -1.08 -8.13 3.26
N ASP A 48 -0.03 -8.28 2.45
CA ASP A 48 -0.08 -8.50 1.00
C ASP A 48 -1.04 -7.53 0.26
N PRO A 49 -0.75 -6.22 0.27
CA PRO A 49 -1.64 -5.21 -0.28
C PRO A 49 -1.69 -5.26 -1.83
N CYS A 50 -2.65 -5.97 -2.39
CA CYS A 50 -3.11 -5.77 -3.77
C CYS A 50 -4.00 -4.52 -3.90
N LEU A 51 -3.41 -3.39 -4.33
CA LEU A 51 -4.14 -2.14 -4.58
C LEU A 51 -5.07 -2.21 -5.79
N GLY A 52 -4.70 -2.93 -6.86
CA GLY A 52 -5.58 -3.12 -8.02
C GLY A 52 -6.87 -3.86 -7.68
N CYS A 53 -6.79 -4.76 -6.69
CA CYS A 53 -7.93 -5.47 -6.16
C CYS A 53 -8.76 -4.60 -5.19
N ALA A 54 -8.13 -3.65 -4.49
CA ALA A 54 -8.79 -2.81 -3.48
C ALA A 54 -9.73 -1.77 -4.10
N ILE A 55 -9.33 -1.12 -5.20
CA ILE A 55 -10.08 0.00 -5.81
C ILE A 55 -10.86 -0.39 -7.07
N HIS A 56 -10.81 -1.66 -7.50
CA HIS A 56 -11.48 -2.16 -8.70
C HIS A 56 -11.36 -1.17 -9.88
N VAL A 57 -10.15 -1.00 -10.42
CA VAL A 57 -9.89 -0.04 -11.51
C VAL A 57 -10.77 -0.37 -12.71
N TYR A 58 -11.77 0.47 -12.97
CA TYR A 58 -12.67 0.35 -14.10
C TYR A 58 -12.39 1.47 -15.10
N ASP A 59 -11.75 1.12 -16.22
CA ASP A 59 -11.70 1.99 -17.39
C ASP A 59 -12.92 1.66 -18.25
N GLY A 60 -13.85 2.60 -18.40
CA GLY A 60 -15.17 2.41 -19.04
C GLY A 60 -15.13 1.99 -20.52
N LYS A 61 -13.95 1.70 -21.06
CA LYS A 61 -13.72 1.12 -22.39
C LYS A 61 -12.74 -0.03 -22.21
N GLY A 62 -13.25 -1.26 -22.15
CA GLY A 62 -12.42 -2.45 -22.00
C GLY A 62 -11.31 -2.50 -23.04
N VAL A 63 -10.07 -2.31 -22.60
CA VAL A 63 -8.78 -2.93 -22.98
C VAL A 63 -7.73 -2.13 -22.20
N LEU A 64 -7.17 -2.71 -21.13
CA LEU A 64 -5.99 -2.13 -20.47
C LEU A 64 -4.81 -2.25 -21.45
N ARG A 65 -4.43 -1.12 -22.04
CA ARG A 65 -3.26 -1.02 -22.90
C ARG A 65 -2.02 -0.81 -22.03
N LYS A 66 -1.18 -1.85 -22.04
CA LYS A 66 0.26 -1.90 -21.75
C LYS A 66 0.73 -1.19 -20.47
N THR A 67 1.17 -1.99 -19.50
CA THR A 67 2.11 -1.56 -18.46
C THR A 67 3.37 -1.04 -19.16
N GLU A 68 3.56 0.27 -19.16
CA GLU A 68 4.83 0.86 -19.54
C GLU A 68 5.77 0.69 -18.36
N GLU A 69 6.82 -0.10 -18.53
CA GLU A 69 7.94 -0.13 -17.60
C GLU A 69 8.53 1.28 -17.59
N ILE A 70 8.40 1.98 -16.46
CA ILE A 70 9.20 3.17 -16.21
C ILE A 70 10.62 2.62 -16.10
N GLY A 71 11.34 2.62 -17.22
CA GLY A 71 12.74 2.27 -17.30
C GLY A 71 13.47 3.13 -16.30
N THR A 72 13.75 2.56 -15.13
CA THR A 72 14.77 3.14 -14.27
C THR A 72 16.06 2.79 -14.98
N THR A 73 16.50 3.71 -15.83
CA THR A 73 17.83 3.70 -16.42
C THR A 73 18.80 3.37 -15.30
N CYS A 74 19.35 2.17 -15.38
CA CYS A 74 20.60 1.83 -14.76
C CYS A 74 21.58 2.93 -15.15
N THR A 75 21.99 3.73 -14.18
CA THR A 75 23.14 4.61 -14.31
C THR A 75 23.93 4.39 -13.03
N ILE A 76 24.92 3.51 -13.16
CA ILE A 76 26.20 3.64 -12.43
C ILE A 76 26.67 5.10 -12.45
#